data_AF-A0A1Y5S582-F1
#
_entry.id   AF-A0A1Y5S582-F1
#
_cell.length_a   1.000
_cell.length_b   1.000
_cell.length_c   1.000
_cell.angle_alpha   90.00
_cell.angle_beta   90.00
_cell.angle_gamma   90.00
#
_symmetry.space_group_name_H-M   'P 1'
#
loop_
_entity.id
_entity.type
_entity.pdbx_description
1 polymer ?
#
loop_
_entity_poly.entity_id
_entity_poly.type
_entity_poly.pdbx_seq_one_letter_code
_entity_poly.pdbx_strand_id
1 'polypeptide(L)'
;MQDLSHFLNMNLTVAVGCDGQTRRATDVAPDETEQPLTCQGELPDMSLDITKNHLPTQSLPVYRAGAFRVTNGVNLGDPISDASELSLDDVYGMATDALALPLTVNLSDVDNGLTIAPSSEVGTPGAQIHLDCCLTLMTPDGATVEALVVVETKGGMIEEVYLLPFAALHPLTDYALVRIDTEDARRKLAEVACVSFTRGTLITLANGLQKRIEELAIGDRVLTRNSGPQEVRWIGHQTVRASGAFAPIIIRKGALNNANDLTVSPNHRLFVYQRRDQTGTGKTELLIKARLLVNGTSVVQSDGGFVDYFQLMFDNHEIIYAEGIAAESLFVDTRVTPFLPADIRDQVELPLQGMREGAGAFELRDGLIDAFVAADLLRASSAC
;
A
#
# COMPACT_ATOMS: atom_id res chain seq x y z
N MET A 1 -8.77 54.09 -15.87
CA MET A 1 -8.97 54.55 -17.26
C MET A 1 -7.70 54.21 -18.01
N GLN A 2 -7.79 53.18 -18.87
CA GLN A 2 -6.90 52.78 -19.98
C GLN A 2 -5.42 52.43 -19.64
N ASP A 3 -4.89 51.21 -19.79
CA ASP A 3 -4.95 50.15 -20.83
C ASP A 3 -3.76 50.20 -21.83
N LEU A 4 -3.37 48.99 -22.26
CA LEU A 4 -2.61 48.58 -23.45
C LEU A 4 -1.06 48.56 -23.46
N SER A 5 -0.54 47.36 -23.20
CA SER A 5 0.21 46.48 -24.13
C SER A 5 1.03 47.07 -25.31
N HIS A 6 2.29 46.63 -25.43
CA HIS A 6 2.86 46.08 -26.69
C HIS A 6 4.23 45.39 -26.54
N PHE A 7 4.28 44.12 -26.97
CA PHE A 7 5.31 43.41 -27.76
C PHE A 7 6.81 43.47 -27.38
N LEU A 8 7.43 42.28 -27.19
CA LEU A 8 8.23 41.63 -28.26
C LEU A 8 8.59 40.17 -27.92
N ASN A 9 8.15 39.27 -28.81
CA ASN A 9 8.59 37.88 -28.96
C ASN A 9 10.05 37.80 -29.46
N MET A 10 10.79 36.80 -28.99
CA MET A 10 11.90 36.20 -29.76
C MET A 10 11.74 34.68 -29.76
N ASN A 11 11.23 34.18 -30.89
CA ASN A 11 11.26 32.78 -31.28
C ASN A 11 12.67 32.44 -31.80
N LEU A 12 13.22 31.31 -31.35
CA LEU A 12 14.38 30.68 -31.97
C LEU A 12 13.90 29.52 -32.86
N THR A 13 14.14 29.67 -34.16
CA THR A 13 13.88 28.71 -35.23
C THR A 13 14.91 27.59 -35.23
N VAL A 14 14.47 26.34 -35.37
CA VAL A 14 15.28 25.26 -35.98
C VAL A 14 14.47 24.63 -37.10
N ALA A 15 15.06 24.61 -38.29
CA ALA A 15 14.49 24.16 -39.54
C ALA A 15 14.60 22.64 -39.73
N VAL A 16 13.60 22.03 -40.35
CA VAL A 16 13.73 20.73 -41.04
C VAL A 16 13.05 20.87 -42.40
N GLY A 17 13.80 20.60 -43.47
CA GLY A 17 13.37 20.71 -44.86
C GLY A 17 12.52 19.53 -45.32
N CYS A 18 11.56 19.82 -46.20
CA CYS A 18 10.80 18.84 -46.98
C CYS A 18 11.22 18.94 -48.45
N ASP A 19 11.66 17.82 -49.03
CA ASP A 19 11.71 17.60 -50.47
C ASP A 19 10.44 16.88 -50.94
N GLY A 20 9.96 17.30 -52.11
CA GLY A 20 8.60 17.08 -52.59
C GLY A 20 8.32 15.75 -53.32
N GLN A 21 7.05 15.54 -53.66
CA GLN A 21 6.59 15.52 -55.05
C GLN A 21 5.07 15.31 -55.16
N THR A 22 4.49 16.13 -56.03
CA THR A 22 3.09 16.19 -56.45
C THR A 22 2.82 15.19 -57.57
N ARG A 23 1.68 14.47 -57.56
CA ARG A 23 1.04 13.94 -58.78
C ARG A 23 -0.49 14.10 -58.74
N ARG A 24 -1.02 14.47 -59.91
CA ARG A 24 -2.43 14.80 -60.22
C ARG A 24 -3.26 13.57 -60.59
N ALA A 25 -4.58 13.78 -60.49
CA ALA A 25 -5.73 12.90 -60.73
C ALA A 25 -5.96 12.45 -62.19
N THR A 26 -6.73 11.35 -62.36
CA THR A 26 -7.71 11.15 -63.45
C THR A 26 -8.83 10.18 -63.04
N ASP A 27 -10.01 10.45 -63.61
CA ASP A 27 -11.37 9.93 -63.42
C ASP A 27 -11.60 8.41 -63.54
N VAL A 28 -12.56 7.89 -62.75
CA VAL A 28 -13.52 6.85 -63.17
C VAL A 28 -14.87 7.09 -62.46
N ALA A 29 -15.96 7.07 -63.22
CA ALA A 29 -17.35 7.29 -62.83
C ALA A 29 -18.02 5.99 -62.27
N PRO A 30 -19.25 6.05 -61.69
CA PRO A 30 -19.74 5.13 -60.67
C PRO A 30 -20.56 3.96 -61.23
N ASP A 31 -20.59 2.84 -60.50
CA ASP A 31 -21.65 1.83 -60.63
C ASP A 31 -21.91 1.13 -59.28
N GLU A 32 -23.10 0.55 -59.19
CA GLU A 32 -24.01 0.44 -58.05
C GLU A 32 -23.66 -0.56 -56.91
N THR A 33 -24.50 -0.47 -55.87
CA THR A 33 -24.81 -1.46 -54.82
C THR A 33 -23.86 -1.58 -53.63
N GLU A 34 -24.18 -0.85 -52.56
CA GLU A 34 -24.11 -1.43 -51.20
C GLU A 34 -25.02 -0.65 -50.23
N GLN A 35 -26.06 -1.34 -49.76
CA GLN A 35 -26.95 -0.88 -48.70
C GLN A 35 -26.18 -0.88 -47.37
N PRO A 36 -26.23 0.17 -46.55
CA PRO A 36 -25.65 0.12 -45.23
C PRO A 36 -26.52 -0.77 -44.32
N LEU A 37 -25.96 -1.90 -43.91
CA LEU A 37 -26.45 -2.70 -42.79
C LEU A 37 -26.41 -1.85 -41.52
N THR A 38 -27.56 -1.35 -41.10
CA THR A 38 -27.76 -0.82 -39.74
C THR A 38 -27.67 -1.96 -38.74
N CYS A 39 -26.50 -2.15 -38.15
CA CYS A 39 -26.35 -2.92 -36.91
C CYS A 39 -26.77 -2.02 -35.74
N GLN A 40 -28.06 -2.08 -35.38
CA GLN A 40 -28.50 -1.70 -34.04
C GLN A 40 -28.01 -2.78 -33.07
N GLY A 41 -26.85 -2.54 -32.47
CA GLY A 41 -26.39 -3.22 -31.27
C GLY A 41 -25.92 -2.14 -30.32
N GLU A 42 -26.73 -1.83 -29.31
CA GLU A 42 -26.34 -0.97 -28.20
C GLU A 42 -25.09 -1.57 -27.55
N LEU A 43 -23.97 -0.85 -27.64
CA LEU A 43 -22.81 -1.08 -26.78
C LEU A 43 -23.30 -0.85 -25.34
N PRO A 44 -23.05 -1.77 -24.39
CA PRO A 44 -23.38 -1.51 -23.01
C PRO A 44 -22.62 -0.25 -22.57
N ASP A 45 -23.37 0.74 -22.12
CA ASP A 45 -22.87 1.95 -21.49
C ASP A 45 -22.08 1.54 -20.23
N MET A 46 -20.76 1.34 -20.38
CA MET A 46 -19.82 1.35 -19.26
C MET A 46 -19.55 2.80 -18.86
N SER A 47 -20.61 3.52 -18.51
CA SER A 47 -20.49 4.68 -17.65
C SER A 47 -20.11 4.13 -16.27
N LEU A 48 -18.81 4.09 -15.98
CA LEU A 48 -18.33 3.98 -14.61
C LEU A 48 -19.02 5.09 -13.83
N ASP A 49 -19.86 4.68 -12.88
CA ASP A 49 -20.71 5.55 -12.08
C ASP A 49 -19.81 6.37 -11.12
N ILE A 50 -19.21 7.46 -11.61
CA ILE A 50 -18.21 8.30 -10.90
C ILE A 50 -18.85 9.12 -9.74
N THR A 51 -20.05 8.77 -9.28
CA THR A 51 -20.77 9.52 -8.23
C THR A 51 -21.12 8.71 -6.99
N LYS A 52 -20.74 7.43 -6.90
CA LYS A 52 -20.76 6.72 -5.61
C LYS A 52 -19.46 7.02 -4.87
N ASN A 53 -19.59 7.80 -3.80
CA ASN A 53 -18.53 8.05 -2.84
C ASN A 53 -18.14 6.71 -2.18
N HIS A 54 -17.25 5.96 -2.82
CA HIS A 54 -16.78 4.68 -2.33
C HIS A 54 -15.81 4.93 -1.19
N LEU A 55 -16.17 4.47 0.02
CA LEU A 55 -15.27 4.45 1.15
C LEU A 55 -13.97 3.74 0.76
N PRO A 56 -12.80 4.21 1.21
CA PRO A 56 -11.54 3.53 0.92
C PRO A 56 -11.58 2.10 1.45
N THR A 57 -11.20 1.15 0.60
CA THR A 57 -11.18 -0.26 0.94
C THR A 57 -9.79 -0.76 1.29
N GLN A 58 -9.73 -1.72 2.21
CA GLN A 58 -8.54 -2.48 2.57
C GLN A 58 -8.88 -3.97 2.55
N SER A 59 -8.04 -4.77 1.91
CA SER A 59 -8.17 -6.24 1.92
C SER A 59 -7.25 -6.84 2.97
N LEU A 60 -7.82 -7.65 3.86
CA LEU A 60 -7.15 -8.30 4.98
C LEU A 60 -7.16 -9.83 4.76
N PRO A 61 -6.00 -10.51 4.70
CA PRO A 61 -5.96 -11.96 4.55
C PRO A 61 -6.29 -12.64 5.89
N VAL A 62 -7.50 -13.16 6.02
CA VAL A 62 -7.98 -13.75 7.28
C VAL A 62 -8.29 -15.24 7.16
N TYR A 63 -8.21 -15.94 8.27
CA TYR A 63 -8.72 -17.30 8.42
C TYR A 63 -10.01 -17.27 9.22
N ARG A 64 -10.99 -18.11 8.88
CA ARG A 64 -12.15 -18.30 9.77
C ARG A 64 -11.70 -18.94 11.08
N ALA A 65 -12.34 -18.57 12.18
CA ALA A 65 -12.07 -19.10 13.51
C ALA A 65 -11.96 -20.63 13.55
N GLY A 66 -12.89 -21.32 12.86
CA GLY A 66 -12.92 -22.78 12.80
C GLY A 66 -11.68 -23.46 12.20
N ALA A 67 -10.83 -22.72 11.48
CA ALA A 67 -9.58 -23.23 10.90
C ALA A 67 -8.40 -23.23 11.88
N PHE A 68 -8.54 -22.60 13.05
CA PHE A 68 -7.50 -22.50 14.08
C PHE A 68 -8.10 -22.88 15.43
N ARG A 69 -7.78 -24.08 15.93
CA ARG A 69 -8.46 -24.70 17.09
C ARG A 69 -7.47 -25.12 18.15
N VAL A 70 -7.93 -25.14 19.40
CA VAL A 70 -7.12 -25.64 20.53
C VAL A 70 -6.89 -27.13 20.35
N THR A 71 -5.62 -27.53 20.22
CA THR A 71 -5.16 -28.92 20.15
C THR A 71 -4.74 -29.46 21.52
N ASN A 72 -4.41 -28.57 22.45
CA ASN A 72 -4.09 -28.91 23.84
C ASN A 72 -4.37 -27.70 24.74
N GLY A 73 -5.03 -27.89 25.88
CA GLY A 73 -5.37 -26.78 26.78
C GLY A 73 -6.73 -26.95 27.47
N VAL A 74 -7.20 -25.86 28.08
CA VAL A 74 -8.47 -25.81 28.82
C VAL A 74 -9.65 -25.86 27.85
N ASN A 75 -9.56 -25.14 26.73
CA ASN A 75 -10.63 -25.03 25.73
C ASN A 75 -10.46 -26.05 24.58
N LEU A 76 -10.04 -27.28 24.90
CA LEU A 76 -9.70 -28.31 23.90
C LEU A 76 -10.79 -28.50 22.84
N GLY A 77 -10.43 -28.30 21.57
CA GLY A 77 -11.32 -28.43 20.40
C GLY A 77 -12.04 -27.15 19.99
N ASP A 78 -12.07 -26.14 20.86
CA ASP A 78 -12.71 -24.87 20.57
C ASP A 78 -11.91 -24.07 19.52
N PRO A 79 -12.60 -23.33 18.65
CA PRO A 79 -11.93 -22.43 17.71
C PRO A 79 -11.36 -21.21 18.43
N ILE A 80 -10.47 -20.48 17.77
CA ILE A 80 -10.11 -19.14 18.22
C ILE A 80 -11.36 -18.26 18.27
N SER A 81 -11.50 -17.47 19.33
CA SER A 81 -12.68 -16.66 19.61
C SER A 81 -12.26 -15.25 20.07
N ASP A 82 -13.22 -14.44 20.53
CA ASP A 82 -12.95 -13.15 21.17
C ASP A 82 -12.22 -13.31 22.51
N ALA A 83 -11.58 -12.23 22.96
CA ALA A 83 -10.68 -12.20 24.11
C ALA A 83 -11.29 -12.74 25.41
N SER A 84 -12.62 -12.69 25.57
CA SER A 84 -13.28 -13.15 26.79
C SER A 84 -13.36 -14.68 26.90
N GLU A 85 -13.21 -15.39 25.78
CA GLU A 85 -13.28 -16.86 25.71
C GLU A 85 -11.90 -17.51 25.55
N LEU A 86 -10.85 -16.72 25.30
CA LEU A 86 -9.48 -17.20 25.14
C LEU A 86 -8.82 -17.52 26.50
N SER A 87 -8.07 -18.62 26.56
CA SER A 87 -7.25 -18.96 27.72
C SER A 87 -5.77 -18.91 27.36
N LEU A 88 -4.97 -18.21 28.17
CA LEU A 88 -3.51 -18.31 28.08
C LEU A 88 -3.06 -19.76 28.28
N ASP A 89 -1.92 -20.12 27.68
CA ASP A 89 -1.34 -21.46 27.64
C ASP A 89 -2.12 -22.50 26.81
N ASP A 90 -3.29 -22.16 26.25
CA ASP A 90 -3.91 -22.98 25.20
C ASP A 90 -2.99 -23.04 23.97
N VAL A 91 -2.84 -24.24 23.43
CA VAL A 91 -2.06 -24.52 22.23
C VAL A 91 -3.02 -24.71 21.08
N TYR A 92 -2.87 -23.90 20.04
CA TYR A 92 -3.68 -23.94 18.84
C TYR A 92 -2.95 -24.63 17.69
N GLY A 93 -3.73 -25.30 16.84
CA GLY A 93 -3.26 -25.88 15.58
C GLY A 93 -4.12 -25.40 14.41
N MET A 94 -3.48 -25.22 13.26
CA MET A 94 -4.14 -24.86 12.01
C MET A 94 -4.60 -26.11 11.25
N ALA A 95 -5.83 -26.08 10.73
CA ALA A 95 -6.34 -27.11 9.83
C ALA A 95 -5.49 -27.21 8.55
N THR A 96 -5.30 -28.43 8.03
CA THR A 96 -4.39 -28.69 6.91
C THR A 96 -4.85 -28.13 5.57
N ASP A 97 -6.15 -27.86 5.43
CA ASP A 97 -6.81 -27.30 4.26
C ASP A 97 -7.22 -25.83 4.47
N ALA A 98 -6.75 -25.19 5.56
CA ALA A 98 -7.03 -23.80 5.85
C ALA A 98 -6.47 -22.88 4.75
N LEU A 99 -7.32 -22.04 4.18
CA LEU A 99 -6.94 -21.00 3.22
C LEU A 99 -7.18 -19.62 3.83
N ALA A 100 -6.23 -18.71 3.58
CA ALA A 100 -6.44 -17.29 3.86
C ALA A 100 -7.44 -16.72 2.84
N LEU A 101 -8.45 -16.04 3.34
CA LEU A 101 -9.53 -15.45 2.55
C LEU A 101 -9.44 -13.93 2.65
N PRO A 102 -9.63 -13.19 1.55
CA PRO A 102 -9.57 -11.74 1.57
C PRO A 102 -10.87 -11.14 2.14
N LEU A 103 -10.80 -10.72 3.41
CA LEU A 103 -11.81 -9.89 4.04
C LEU A 103 -11.59 -8.44 3.62
N THR A 104 -12.44 -7.93 2.74
CA THR A 104 -12.35 -6.53 2.28
C THR A 104 -13.22 -5.64 3.14
N VAL A 105 -12.63 -4.63 3.77
CA VAL A 105 -13.31 -3.69 4.65
C VAL A 105 -13.28 -2.27 4.08
N ASN A 106 -14.39 -1.55 4.25
CA ASN A 106 -14.48 -0.10 4.10
C ASN A 106 -14.02 0.56 5.39
N LEU A 107 -13.28 1.66 5.25
CA LEU A 107 -12.84 2.51 6.35
C LEU A 107 -13.71 3.76 6.41
N SER A 108 -14.30 4.04 7.57
CA SER A 108 -15.09 5.24 7.81
C SER A 108 -14.25 6.31 8.52
N ASP A 109 -14.23 7.52 7.96
CA ASP A 109 -13.44 8.63 8.48
C ASP A 109 -14.08 9.30 9.72
N VAL A 110 -15.38 9.08 9.96
CA VAL A 110 -16.16 9.81 11.00
C VAL A 110 -16.06 9.13 12.36
N ASP A 111 -16.15 7.81 12.39
CA ASP A 111 -16.17 6.99 13.61
C ASP A 111 -14.99 6.03 13.69
N ASN A 112 -14.07 6.10 12.71
CA ASN A 112 -13.00 5.12 12.54
C ASN A 112 -13.55 3.67 12.48
N GLY A 113 -14.80 3.52 12.03
CA GLY A 113 -15.50 2.25 11.93
C GLY A 113 -15.00 1.44 10.75
N LEU A 114 -14.98 0.12 10.92
CA LEU A 114 -14.71 -0.84 9.86
C LEU A 114 -16.01 -1.54 9.50
N THR A 115 -16.35 -1.56 8.21
CA THR A 115 -17.51 -2.33 7.72
C THR A 115 -17.11 -3.22 6.56
N ILE A 116 -17.75 -4.37 6.41
CA ILE A 116 -17.41 -5.30 5.34
C ILE A 116 -17.88 -4.72 3.99
N ALA A 117 -16.97 -4.66 3.02
CA ALA A 117 -17.26 -4.17 1.68
C ALA A 117 -18.03 -5.22 0.84
N PRO A 118 -18.87 -4.80 -0.12
CA PRO A 118 -19.54 -5.74 -1.03
C PRO A 118 -18.61 -6.62 -1.86
N SER A 119 -17.35 -6.20 -2.06
CA SER A 119 -16.33 -6.94 -2.79
C SER A 119 -15.54 -7.93 -1.91
N SER A 120 -15.92 -8.10 -0.64
CA SER A 120 -15.28 -9.06 0.25
C SER A 120 -15.63 -10.50 -0.15
N GLU A 121 -14.67 -11.43 -0.07
CA GLU A 121 -14.93 -12.85 -0.31
C GLU A 121 -15.56 -13.54 0.90
N VAL A 122 -15.45 -12.93 2.09
CA VAL A 122 -15.98 -13.44 3.35
C VAL A 122 -16.73 -12.36 4.14
N GLY A 123 -17.63 -12.83 4.99
CA GLY A 123 -18.49 -12.03 5.85
C GLY A 123 -19.66 -11.37 5.13
N THR A 124 -20.51 -10.69 5.91
CA THR A 124 -21.74 -10.08 5.41
C THR A 124 -21.50 -8.64 5.00
N PRO A 125 -21.71 -8.25 3.71
CA PRO A 125 -21.58 -6.86 3.28
C PRO A 125 -22.37 -5.89 4.16
N GLY A 126 -21.71 -4.83 4.61
CA GLY A 126 -22.27 -3.81 5.50
C GLY A 126 -22.26 -4.17 7.00
N ALA A 127 -21.86 -5.38 7.40
CA ALA A 127 -21.68 -5.72 8.81
C ALA A 127 -20.52 -4.94 9.42
N GLN A 128 -20.59 -4.69 10.73
CA GLN A 128 -19.55 -3.98 11.47
C GLN A 128 -18.45 -4.96 11.86
N ILE A 129 -17.20 -4.50 11.74
CA ILE A 129 -16.02 -5.22 12.18
C ILE A 129 -15.49 -4.57 13.46
N HIS A 130 -15.27 -5.40 14.48
CA HIS A 130 -14.57 -5.04 15.69
C HIS A 130 -13.18 -5.71 15.70
N LEU A 131 -12.14 -4.93 15.99
CA LEU A 131 -10.79 -5.47 16.21
C LEU A 131 -10.67 -5.74 17.71
N ASP A 132 -10.85 -7.00 18.09
CA ASP A 132 -11.09 -7.39 19.49
C ASP A 132 -9.80 -7.43 20.31
N CYS A 133 -8.81 -8.20 19.85
CA CYS A 133 -7.52 -8.29 20.50
C CYS A 133 -6.38 -8.65 19.54
N CYS A 134 -5.16 -8.32 19.92
CA CYS A 134 -3.93 -8.81 19.32
C CYS A 134 -3.36 -9.94 20.18
N LEU A 135 -3.13 -11.08 19.56
CA LEU A 135 -2.55 -12.28 20.16
C LEU A 135 -1.05 -12.32 19.90
N THR A 136 -0.30 -12.82 20.87
CA THR A 136 1.05 -13.35 20.64
C THR A 136 1.01 -14.86 20.80
N LEU A 137 1.38 -15.56 19.74
CA LEU A 137 1.45 -17.01 19.66
C LEU A 137 2.93 -17.43 19.60
N MET A 138 3.30 -18.47 20.32
CA MET A 138 4.67 -18.99 20.35
C MET A 138 4.72 -20.38 19.69
N THR A 139 5.61 -20.54 18.73
CA THR A 139 5.91 -21.82 18.08
C THR A 139 6.85 -22.66 18.94
N PRO A 140 6.99 -23.98 18.69
CA PRO A 140 7.79 -24.87 19.54
C PRO A 140 9.29 -24.57 19.53
N ASP A 141 9.78 -23.88 18.50
CA ASP A 141 11.16 -23.39 18.39
C ASP A 141 11.39 -22.05 19.14
N GLY A 142 10.36 -21.53 19.81
CA GLY A 142 10.41 -20.30 20.58
C GLY A 142 10.27 -19.02 19.75
N ALA A 143 9.97 -19.12 18.45
CA ALA A 143 9.61 -17.95 17.67
C ALA A 143 8.18 -17.48 18.02
N THR A 144 7.91 -16.20 17.80
CA THR A 144 6.61 -15.60 18.09
C THR A 144 5.95 -15.10 16.81
N VAL A 145 4.65 -15.38 16.68
CA VAL A 145 3.78 -14.85 15.63
C VAL A 145 2.69 -14.01 16.28
N GLU A 146 2.44 -12.83 15.74
CA GLU A 146 1.34 -11.99 16.17
C GLU A 146 0.15 -12.16 15.22
N ALA A 147 -1.07 -12.13 15.77
CA ALA A 147 -2.29 -12.22 14.99
C ALA A 147 -3.40 -11.38 15.63
N LEU A 148 -4.29 -10.83 14.82
CA LEU A 148 -5.41 -10.02 15.26
C LEU A 148 -6.69 -10.85 15.21
N VAL A 149 -7.48 -10.81 16.29
CA VAL A 149 -8.84 -11.34 16.30
C VAL A 149 -9.77 -10.26 15.75
N VAL A 150 -10.46 -10.60 14.67
CA VAL A 150 -11.36 -9.72 13.94
C VAL A 150 -12.76 -10.29 14.03
N VAL A 151 -13.67 -9.53 14.65
CA VAL A 151 -15.02 -9.99 14.98
C VAL A 151 -16.03 -9.28 14.09
N GLU A 152 -16.80 -10.05 13.33
CA GLU A 152 -17.98 -9.56 12.61
C GLU A 152 -19.17 -9.51 13.56
N THR A 153 -19.83 -8.35 13.61
CA THR A 153 -20.97 -8.13 14.50
C THR A 153 -22.20 -7.65 13.74
N LYS A 154 -23.37 -8.11 14.19
CA LYS A 154 -24.67 -7.68 13.68
C LYS A 154 -25.67 -7.60 14.83
N GLY A 155 -26.31 -6.44 14.97
CA GLY A 155 -27.26 -6.22 16.08
C GLY A 155 -26.64 -6.35 17.47
N GLY A 156 -25.33 -6.12 17.61
CA GLY A 156 -24.59 -6.26 18.87
C GLY A 156 -24.22 -7.69 19.26
N MET A 157 -24.46 -8.67 18.38
CA MET A 157 -24.02 -10.06 18.57
C MET A 157 -22.87 -10.39 17.62
N ILE A 158 -22.01 -11.31 18.05
CA ILE A 158 -20.94 -11.89 17.23
C ILE A 158 -21.58 -12.83 16.22
N GLU A 159 -21.36 -12.56 14.94
CA GLU A 159 -21.83 -13.43 13.84
C GLU A 159 -20.72 -14.37 13.38
N GLU A 160 -19.48 -13.88 13.31
CA GLU A 160 -18.33 -14.67 12.86
C GLU A 160 -17.04 -14.08 13.46
N VAL A 161 -16.07 -14.95 13.72
CA VAL A 161 -14.73 -14.57 14.18
C VAL A 161 -13.70 -14.97 13.13
N TYR A 162 -12.77 -14.07 12.86
CA TYR A 162 -11.67 -14.27 11.95
C TYR A 162 -10.33 -14.03 12.64
N LEU A 163 -9.30 -14.73 12.18
CA LEU A 163 -7.91 -14.56 12.60
C LEU A 163 -7.11 -13.94 11.46
N LEU A 164 -6.52 -12.77 11.71
CA LEU A 164 -5.63 -12.07 10.79
C LEU A 164 -4.18 -12.20 11.29
N PRO A 165 -3.39 -13.15 10.78
CA PRO A 165 -2.00 -13.29 11.21
C PRO A 165 -1.09 -12.28 10.51
N PHE A 166 -0.09 -11.76 11.23
CA PHE A 166 0.93 -10.88 10.67
C PHE A 166 2.17 -11.63 10.16
N ALA A 167 2.26 -12.94 10.37
CA ALA A 167 3.21 -13.82 9.71
C ALA A 167 2.52 -15.12 9.30
N ALA A 168 3.12 -15.87 8.38
CA ALA A 168 2.52 -17.11 7.91
C ALA A 168 2.27 -18.08 9.09
N LEU A 169 1.05 -18.59 9.17
CA LEU A 169 0.72 -19.73 10.02
C LEU A 169 0.84 -21.00 9.17
N HIS A 170 1.43 -22.04 9.75
CA HIS A 170 1.74 -23.27 9.04
C HIS A 170 0.92 -24.43 9.61
N PRO A 171 0.29 -25.25 8.76
CA PRO A 171 -0.31 -26.51 9.21
C PRO A 171 0.70 -27.39 9.94
N LEU A 172 0.19 -28.22 10.86
CA LEU A 172 1.01 -29.14 11.66
C LEU A 172 2.04 -28.46 12.57
N THR A 173 1.91 -27.14 12.77
CA THR A 173 2.68 -26.38 13.76
C THR A 173 1.74 -26.03 14.92
N ASP A 174 2.23 -26.25 16.14
CA ASP A 174 1.54 -25.89 17.37
C ASP A 174 1.87 -24.44 17.76
N TYR A 175 0.86 -23.71 18.25
CA TYR A 175 0.97 -22.30 18.60
C TYR A 175 0.42 -22.07 20.01
N ALA A 176 1.32 -21.94 21.00
CA ALA A 176 0.93 -21.63 22.36
C ALA A 176 0.53 -20.15 22.50
N LEU A 177 -0.65 -19.87 23.04
CA LEU A 177 -1.13 -18.52 23.29
C LEU A 177 -0.46 -17.94 24.55
N VAL A 178 0.40 -16.94 24.36
CA VAL A 178 1.22 -16.37 25.45
C VAL A 178 0.82 -14.95 25.84
N ARG A 179 0.09 -14.23 24.97
CA ARG A 179 -0.42 -12.89 25.27
C ARG A 179 -1.73 -12.62 24.54
N ILE A 180 -2.64 -11.93 25.22
CA ILE A 180 -3.86 -11.34 24.69
C ILE A 180 -3.81 -9.85 25.01
N ASP A 181 -3.88 -9.00 23.99
CA ASP A 181 -3.83 -7.54 24.13
C ASP A 181 -5.10 -6.92 23.53
N THR A 182 -5.99 -6.42 24.38
CA THR A 182 -7.27 -5.83 23.99
C THR A 182 -7.20 -4.31 23.77
N GLU A 183 -6.06 -3.67 24.07
CA GLU A 183 -5.93 -2.21 24.04
C GLU A 183 -5.30 -1.73 22.72
N ASP A 184 -4.31 -2.47 22.21
CA ASP A 184 -3.50 -2.04 21.07
C ASP A 184 -3.92 -2.66 19.71
N ALA A 185 -5.03 -3.41 19.66
CA ALA A 185 -5.50 -4.11 18.45
C ALA A 185 -5.58 -3.20 17.19
N ARG A 186 -6.20 -2.02 17.34
CA ARG A 186 -6.30 -1.01 16.26
C ARG A 186 -4.94 -0.43 15.87
N ARG A 187 -4.12 -0.12 16.87
CA ARG A 187 -2.78 0.43 16.67
C ARG A 187 -1.90 -0.56 15.91
N LYS A 188 -2.03 -1.86 16.21
CA LYS A 188 -1.29 -2.93 15.56
C LYS A 188 -1.63 -3.07 14.08
N LEU A 189 -2.92 -3.00 13.73
CA LEU A 189 -3.34 -2.98 12.33
C LEU A 189 -2.81 -1.74 11.59
N ALA A 190 -2.84 -0.58 12.25
CA ALA A 190 -2.29 0.66 11.71
C ALA A 190 -0.78 0.59 11.48
N GLU A 191 -0.04 -0.06 12.39
CA GLU A 191 1.40 -0.28 12.31
C GLU A 191 1.79 -1.01 11.02
N VAL A 192 1.04 -2.05 10.63
CA VAL A 192 1.26 -2.79 9.37
C VAL A 192 1.00 -1.91 8.14
N ALA A 193 0.06 -0.97 8.23
CA ALA A 193 -0.25 -0.04 7.15
C ALA A 193 0.79 1.08 7.02
N CYS A 194 1.65 1.30 8.03
CA CYS A 194 2.62 2.39 8.04
C CYS A 194 3.79 2.17 7.07
N VAL A 195 4.07 3.22 6.31
CA VAL A 195 5.19 3.28 5.37
C VAL A 195 6.42 3.72 6.15
N SER A 196 7.46 2.89 6.11
CA SER A 196 8.62 3.08 6.99
C SER A 196 9.92 2.82 6.24
N PHE A 197 10.94 3.62 6.54
CA PHE A 197 12.32 3.40 6.15
C PHE A 197 13.06 2.69 7.29
N THR A 198 14.19 2.05 7.03
CA THR A 198 14.98 1.42 8.10
C THR A 198 16.15 2.30 8.55
N ARG A 199 16.67 2.04 9.75
CA ARG A 199 17.96 2.60 10.23
C ARG A 199 19.03 2.55 9.14
N GLY A 200 19.81 3.62 9.03
CA GLY A 200 20.93 3.75 8.11
C GLY A 200 20.54 4.28 6.73
N THR A 201 19.24 4.33 6.41
CA THR A 201 18.74 4.88 5.14
C THR A 201 19.18 6.33 4.97
N LEU A 202 19.85 6.64 3.88
CA LEU A 202 20.27 7.99 3.52
C LEU A 202 19.13 8.77 2.86
N ILE A 203 18.71 9.86 3.49
CA ILE A 203 17.69 10.79 3.01
C ILE A 203 18.36 12.04 2.43
N THR A 204 17.91 12.45 1.25
CA THR A 204 18.47 13.62 0.55
C THR A 204 17.89 14.92 1.11
N LEU A 205 18.75 15.80 1.60
CA LEU A 205 18.40 17.11 2.14
C LEU A 205 18.30 18.17 1.03
N ALA A 206 17.71 19.32 1.37
CA ALA A 206 17.51 20.47 0.49
C ALA A 206 18.79 20.97 -0.21
N ASN A 207 19.94 20.82 0.45
CA ASN A 207 21.25 21.25 -0.05
C ASN A 207 21.95 20.16 -0.90
N GLY A 208 21.28 19.04 -1.16
CA GLY A 208 21.82 17.90 -1.90
C GLY A 208 22.73 16.97 -1.08
N LEU A 209 23.03 17.30 0.18
CA LEU A 209 23.70 16.37 1.09
C LEU A 209 22.74 15.25 1.48
N GLN A 210 23.29 14.11 1.85
CA GLN A 210 22.54 12.99 2.39
C GLN A 210 22.81 12.82 3.87
N LYS A 211 21.76 12.51 4.62
CA LYS A 211 21.83 12.29 6.07
C LYS A 211 21.17 10.96 6.40
N ARG A 212 21.72 10.22 7.37
CA ARG A 212 21.07 9.01 7.86
C ARG A 212 19.75 9.38 8.52
N ILE A 213 18.73 8.55 8.33
CA ILE A 213 17.39 8.82 8.85
C ILE A 213 17.37 8.96 10.38
N GLU A 214 18.18 8.17 11.09
CA GLU A 214 18.32 8.25 12.55
C GLU A 214 19.01 9.53 13.05
N GLU A 215 19.63 10.31 12.16
CA GLU A 215 20.30 11.58 12.46
C GLU A 215 19.46 12.80 12.04
N LEU A 216 18.30 12.59 11.40
CA LEU A 216 17.37 13.67 11.07
C LEU A 216 16.73 14.23 12.34
N ALA A 217 16.50 15.54 12.32
CA ALA A 217 15.76 16.24 13.36
C ALA A 217 14.51 16.89 12.78
N ILE A 218 13.50 17.08 13.63
CA ILE A 218 12.33 17.92 13.29
C ILE A 218 12.84 19.32 12.88
N GLY A 219 12.33 19.84 11.77
CA GLY A 219 12.77 21.08 11.15
C GLY A 219 13.89 20.93 10.10
N ASP A 220 14.53 19.76 9.98
CA ASP A 220 15.45 19.50 8.86
C ASP A 220 14.67 19.61 7.53
N ARG A 221 15.27 20.28 6.54
CA ARG A 221 14.66 20.46 5.22
C ARG A 221 15.09 19.34 4.26
N VAL A 222 14.13 18.50 3.88
CA VAL A 222 14.30 17.36 2.97
C VAL A 222 13.96 17.77 1.55
N LEU A 223 14.72 17.28 0.57
CA LEU A 223 14.40 17.48 -0.84
C LEU A 223 13.17 16.64 -1.20
N THR A 224 12.11 17.30 -1.65
CA THR A 224 10.91 16.61 -2.18
C THR A 224 10.82 16.77 -3.70
N ARG A 225 10.06 15.90 -4.33
CA ARG A 225 9.92 15.85 -5.80
C ARG A 225 9.18 17.07 -6.35
N ASN A 226 8.04 17.43 -5.75
CA ASN A 226 7.07 18.37 -6.35
C ASN A 226 7.00 19.71 -5.62
N SER A 227 7.17 19.72 -4.29
CA SER A 227 6.89 20.89 -3.45
C SER A 227 8.14 21.72 -3.13
N GLY A 228 9.28 21.43 -3.77
CA GLY A 228 10.57 21.95 -3.33
C GLY A 228 10.95 21.44 -1.93
N PRO A 229 11.97 22.01 -1.25
CA PRO A 229 12.41 21.45 0.02
C PRO A 229 11.43 21.72 1.18
N GLN A 230 10.99 20.67 1.86
CA GLN A 230 9.99 20.70 2.93
C GLN A 230 10.59 20.36 4.30
N GLU A 231 10.03 20.93 5.37
CA GLU A 231 10.47 20.70 6.75
C GLU A 231 9.84 19.43 7.33
N VAL A 232 10.67 18.58 7.94
CA VAL A 232 10.17 17.42 8.70
C VAL A 232 9.40 17.93 9.92
N ARG A 233 8.13 17.53 10.06
CA ARG A 233 7.25 17.89 11.18
C ARG A 233 7.25 16.88 12.29
N TRP A 234 7.39 15.61 11.94
CA TRP A 234 7.44 14.53 12.91
C TRP A 234 8.29 13.36 12.40
N ILE A 235 8.94 12.68 13.34
CA ILE A 235 9.73 11.48 13.09
C ILE A 235 9.21 10.38 14.02
N GLY A 236 8.61 9.36 13.43
CA GLY A 236 8.25 8.12 14.12
C GLY A 236 9.43 7.17 14.19
N HIS A 237 9.52 6.41 15.28
CA HIS A 237 10.52 5.37 15.45
C HIS A 237 9.93 4.19 16.22
N GLN A 238 10.15 2.98 15.71
CA GLN A 238 9.77 1.73 16.36
C GLN A 238 10.78 0.63 16.04
N THR A 239 10.96 -0.30 16.97
CA THR A 239 11.70 -1.54 16.73
C THR A 239 10.70 -2.69 16.73
N VAL A 240 10.66 -3.47 15.64
CA VAL A 240 9.74 -4.61 15.50
C VAL A 240 10.50 -5.87 15.13
N ARG A 241 9.89 -7.02 15.42
CA ARG A 241 10.36 -8.31 14.90
C ARG A 241 10.19 -8.30 13.38
N ALA A 242 11.27 -8.53 12.64
CA ALA A 242 11.20 -8.64 11.18
C ALA A 242 10.62 -10.01 10.81
N SER A 243 9.31 -10.10 10.74
CA SER A 243 8.59 -11.33 10.39
C SER A 243 7.33 -11.00 9.59
N GLY A 244 7.12 -11.67 8.47
CA GLY A 244 5.89 -11.56 7.68
C GLY A 244 5.59 -10.13 7.25
N ALA A 245 4.45 -9.59 7.68
CA ALA A 245 3.98 -8.23 7.37
C ALA A 245 4.93 -7.12 7.85
N PHE A 246 5.81 -7.42 8.81
CA PHE A 246 6.84 -6.51 9.31
C PHE A 246 8.25 -6.78 8.76
N ALA A 247 8.45 -7.87 8.02
CA ALA A 247 9.76 -8.20 7.46
C ALA A 247 10.15 -7.21 6.35
N PRO A 248 11.30 -6.55 6.43
CA PRO A 248 11.69 -5.52 5.50
C PRO A 248 11.91 -6.06 4.08
N ILE A 249 11.65 -5.20 3.10
CA ILE A 249 11.99 -5.42 1.69
C ILE A 249 13.30 -4.72 1.41
N ILE A 250 14.29 -5.49 0.96
CA ILE A 250 15.60 -5.02 0.52
C ILE A 250 15.60 -4.93 -1.00
N ILE A 251 15.76 -3.71 -1.50
CA ILE A 251 15.95 -3.39 -2.90
C ILE A 251 17.45 -3.22 -3.11
N ARG A 252 18.09 -4.23 -3.69
CA ARG A 252 19.54 -4.23 -3.87
C ARG A 252 19.97 -3.08 -4.78
N LYS A 253 21.20 -2.63 -4.59
CA LYS A 253 21.88 -1.66 -5.44
C LYS A 253 21.69 -2.00 -6.92
N GLY A 254 21.31 -1.01 -7.71
CA GLY A 254 21.07 -1.14 -9.14
C GLY A 254 19.77 -1.83 -9.54
N ALA A 255 18.97 -2.36 -8.60
CA ALA A 255 17.68 -2.98 -8.92
C ALA A 255 16.73 -1.97 -9.58
N LEU A 256 16.70 -0.73 -9.08
CA LEU A 256 15.88 0.38 -9.58
C LEU A 256 16.75 1.61 -9.91
N ASN A 257 17.95 1.39 -10.48
CA ASN A 257 18.95 2.43 -10.73
C ASN A 257 19.43 3.19 -9.48
N ASN A 258 19.29 2.57 -8.30
CA ASN A 258 19.72 3.08 -7.02
C ASN A 258 21.21 2.87 -6.75
N ALA A 259 21.83 3.82 -6.04
CA ALA A 259 23.27 3.82 -5.78
C ALA A 259 23.69 2.86 -4.65
N ASN A 260 22.80 2.65 -3.67
CA ASN A 260 22.97 1.75 -2.53
C ASN A 260 21.70 0.92 -2.34
N ASP A 261 21.78 -0.12 -1.51
CA ASP A 261 20.61 -0.88 -1.10
C ASP A 261 19.61 0.02 -0.37
N LEU A 262 18.33 -0.05 -0.75
CA LEU A 262 17.25 0.59 -0.01
C LEU A 262 16.46 -0.49 0.74
N THR A 263 16.26 -0.29 2.05
CA THR A 263 15.47 -1.20 2.87
C THR A 263 14.26 -0.46 3.45
N VAL A 264 13.06 -0.99 3.23
CA VAL A 264 11.78 -0.35 3.57
C VAL A 264 10.74 -1.36 4.05
N SER A 265 9.66 -0.89 4.69
CA SER A 265 8.53 -1.75 5.05
C SER A 265 7.80 -2.30 3.80
N PRO A 266 7.13 -3.47 3.88
CA PRO A 266 6.49 -4.11 2.73
C PRO A 266 5.48 -3.24 1.96
N ASN A 267 4.77 -2.38 2.68
CA ASN A 267 3.70 -1.54 2.13
C ASN A 267 4.19 -0.17 1.63
N HIS A 268 5.47 0.14 1.82
CA HIS A 268 6.06 1.40 1.39
C HIS A 268 5.98 1.55 -0.13
N ARG A 269 5.35 2.62 -0.62
CA ARG A 269 5.28 2.88 -2.05
C ARG A 269 6.48 3.66 -2.56
N LEU A 270 6.99 3.19 -3.68
CA LEU A 270 8.05 3.84 -4.45
C LEU A 270 7.41 4.52 -5.64
N PHE A 271 7.87 5.74 -5.91
CA PHE A 271 7.48 6.49 -7.07
C PHE A 271 8.37 6.10 -8.26
N VAL A 272 7.74 5.69 -9.35
CA VAL A 272 8.43 5.37 -10.60
C VAL A 272 7.89 6.24 -11.72
N TYR A 273 8.81 6.90 -12.42
CA TYR A 273 8.52 7.59 -13.67
C TYR A 273 8.83 6.66 -14.85
N GLN A 274 7.81 6.33 -15.64
CA GLN A 274 7.98 5.54 -16.85
C GLN A 274 7.93 6.41 -18.10
N ARG A 275 8.98 6.39 -18.91
CA ARG A 275 9.04 7.11 -20.20
C ARG A 275 8.29 6.41 -21.31
N ARG A 276 8.23 5.08 -21.22
CA ARG A 276 7.47 4.21 -22.11
C ARG A 276 6.52 3.41 -21.24
N ASP A 277 5.27 3.26 -21.67
CA ASP A 277 4.30 2.46 -20.93
C ASP A 277 4.58 0.96 -21.09
N GLN A 278 5.54 0.46 -20.32
CA GLN A 278 5.85 -0.97 -20.27
C GLN A 278 4.91 -1.73 -19.33
N THR A 279 4.20 -1.00 -18.48
CA THR A 279 3.25 -1.57 -17.51
C THR A 279 1.84 -1.78 -18.09
N GLY A 280 1.55 -1.22 -19.27
CA GLY A 280 0.22 -1.25 -19.89
C GLY A 280 -0.83 -0.41 -19.15
N THR A 281 -0.41 0.48 -18.25
CA THR A 281 -1.33 1.31 -17.44
C THR A 281 -1.74 2.59 -18.15
N GLY A 282 -1.02 3.01 -19.19
CA GLY A 282 -1.17 4.29 -19.86
C GLY A 282 -0.77 5.50 -19.01
N LYS A 283 -0.09 5.31 -17.88
CA LYS A 283 0.21 6.36 -16.89
C LYS A 283 1.70 6.59 -16.70
N THR A 284 2.19 7.81 -16.92
CA THR A 284 3.63 8.12 -16.84
C THR A 284 4.19 8.06 -15.41
N GLU A 285 3.35 8.33 -14.41
CA GLU A 285 3.74 8.38 -12.99
C GLU A 285 3.03 7.27 -12.22
N LEU A 286 3.82 6.43 -11.55
CA LEU A 286 3.34 5.22 -10.88
C LEU A 286 3.79 5.20 -9.42
N LEU A 287 2.93 4.68 -8.55
CA LEU A 287 3.29 4.29 -7.18
C LEU A 287 3.15 2.77 -7.05
N ILE A 288 4.21 2.12 -6.58
CA ILE A 288 4.23 0.67 -6.38
C ILE A 288 4.72 0.30 -4.99
N LYS A 289 4.00 -0.59 -4.31
CA LYS A 289 4.41 -1.11 -3.00
C LYS A 289 5.65 -2.00 -3.13
N ALA A 290 6.61 -1.84 -2.23
CA ALA A 290 7.87 -2.60 -2.24
C ALA A 290 7.66 -4.12 -2.31
N ARG A 291 6.67 -4.67 -1.59
CA ARG A 291 6.36 -6.11 -1.62
C ARG A 291 6.04 -6.67 -3.01
N LEU A 292 5.49 -5.83 -3.91
CA LEU A 292 5.11 -6.25 -5.27
C LEU A 292 6.30 -6.32 -6.23
N LEU A 293 7.46 -5.86 -5.78
CA LEU A 293 8.70 -5.93 -6.53
C LEU A 293 9.53 -7.17 -6.18
N VAL A 294 9.14 -7.94 -5.16
CA VAL A 294 9.90 -9.07 -4.65
C VAL A 294 10.00 -10.15 -5.73
N ASN A 295 11.22 -10.41 -6.18
CA ASN A 295 11.54 -11.38 -7.22
C ASN A 295 12.55 -12.44 -6.77
N GLY A 296 12.95 -12.43 -5.49
CA GLY A 296 13.88 -13.39 -4.91
C GLY A 296 15.36 -13.12 -5.25
N THR A 297 15.67 -12.13 -6.11
CA THR A 297 17.04 -11.90 -6.62
C THR A 297 17.52 -10.47 -6.46
N SER A 298 16.93 -9.48 -7.12
CA SER A 298 17.32 -8.07 -6.97
C SER A 298 16.50 -7.35 -5.90
N VAL A 299 15.30 -7.86 -5.61
CA VAL A 299 14.43 -7.39 -4.53
C VAL A 299 13.98 -8.59 -3.71
N VAL A 300 14.25 -8.57 -2.41
CA VAL A 300 13.96 -9.69 -1.49
C VAL A 300 13.30 -9.20 -0.22
N GLN A 301 12.46 -10.06 0.35
CA GLN A 301 11.99 -9.90 1.72
C GLN A 301 12.99 -10.58 2.67
N SER A 302 13.31 -9.93 3.79
CA SER A 302 14.30 -10.41 4.75
C SER A 302 13.66 -10.65 6.10
N ASP A 303 13.24 -11.89 6.36
CA ASP A 303 12.77 -12.33 7.68
C ASP A 303 13.94 -12.58 8.65
N GLY A 304 13.67 -12.40 9.95
CA GLY A 304 14.62 -12.68 11.04
C GLY A 304 15.17 -11.43 11.74
N GLY A 305 15.51 -11.59 13.03
CA GLY A 305 15.97 -10.48 13.88
C GLY A 305 14.93 -9.40 14.17
N PHE A 306 15.42 -8.19 14.39
CA PHE A 306 14.63 -6.98 14.62
C PHE A 306 15.03 -5.92 13.61
N VAL A 307 14.07 -5.06 13.27
CA VAL A 307 14.27 -3.92 12.37
C VAL A 307 13.82 -2.64 13.07
N ASP A 308 14.66 -1.61 12.97
CA ASP A 308 14.35 -0.25 13.40
C ASP A 308 13.71 0.49 12.23
N TYR A 309 12.41 0.75 12.35
CA TYR A 309 11.63 1.50 11.38
C TYR A 309 11.49 2.96 11.79
N PHE A 310 11.55 3.83 10.79
CA PHE A 310 11.41 5.27 10.91
C PHE A 310 10.39 5.79 9.91
N GLN A 311 9.51 6.70 10.36
CA GLN A 311 8.53 7.38 9.52
C GLN A 311 8.79 8.87 9.53
N LEU A 312 8.71 9.51 8.37
CA LEU A 312 8.84 10.97 8.23
C LEU A 312 7.49 11.55 7.84
N MET A 313 7.04 12.56 8.59
CA MET A 313 5.81 13.30 8.30
C MET A 313 6.13 14.77 8.06
N PHE A 314 5.45 15.36 7.07
CA PHE A 314 5.56 16.75 6.65
C PHE A 314 4.19 17.42 6.77
N ASP A 315 4.08 18.72 6.45
CA ASP A 315 2.78 19.42 6.45
C ASP A 315 1.79 18.82 5.44
N ASN A 316 2.31 18.38 4.30
CA ASN A 316 1.57 17.65 3.28
C ASN A 316 2.27 16.32 3.00
N HIS A 317 1.58 15.41 2.32
CA HIS A 317 2.22 14.20 1.84
C HIS A 317 3.24 14.50 0.75
N GLU A 318 4.48 14.08 0.96
CA GLU A 318 5.59 14.34 0.06
C GLU A 318 6.20 13.06 -0.50
N ILE A 319 6.73 13.15 -1.72
CA ILE A 319 7.65 12.15 -2.28
C ILE A 319 9.08 12.65 -2.07
N ILE A 320 9.89 11.89 -1.34
CA ILE A 320 11.26 12.22 -0.95
C ILE A 320 12.27 11.28 -1.62
N TYR A 321 13.56 11.60 -1.53
CA TYR A 321 14.63 10.76 -2.10
C TYR A 321 15.41 10.02 -1.02
N ALA A 322 15.22 8.70 -0.95
CA ALA A 322 15.91 7.77 -0.06
C ALA A 322 16.82 6.84 -0.85
N GLU A 323 18.13 6.83 -0.57
CA GLU A 323 19.14 6.08 -1.35
C GLU A 323 19.10 6.36 -2.86
N GLY A 324 18.64 7.55 -3.23
CA GLY A 324 18.43 7.98 -4.62
C GLY A 324 17.13 7.51 -5.27
N ILE A 325 16.30 6.73 -4.56
CA ILE A 325 14.96 6.31 -5.01
C ILE A 325 13.92 7.30 -4.50
N ALA A 326 12.97 7.67 -5.36
CA ALA A 326 11.80 8.44 -4.96
C ALA A 326 10.81 7.55 -4.20
N ALA A 327 10.51 7.89 -2.95
CA ALA A 327 9.66 7.10 -2.06
C ALA A 327 8.68 8.02 -1.32
N GLU A 328 7.52 7.47 -0.96
CA GLU A 328 6.49 8.23 -0.24
C GLU A 328 6.89 8.51 1.21
N SER A 329 6.51 9.67 1.74
CA SER A 329 6.55 9.95 3.18
C SER A 329 5.29 9.41 3.86
N LEU A 330 5.19 9.53 5.18
CA LEU A 330 4.01 9.05 5.90
C LEU A 330 2.76 9.80 5.43
N PHE A 331 1.85 9.08 4.78
CA PHE A 331 0.50 9.57 4.49
C PHE A 331 -0.41 9.29 5.67
N VAL A 332 -0.88 10.34 6.35
CA VAL A 332 -1.83 10.20 7.44
C VAL A 332 -3.23 10.09 6.88
N ASP A 333 -3.80 8.90 6.97
CA ASP A 333 -5.20 8.62 6.68
C ASP A 333 -5.82 7.81 7.83
N THR A 334 -7.11 7.52 7.71
CA THR A 334 -7.88 6.76 8.71
C THR A 334 -7.24 5.43 9.13
N ARG A 335 -6.44 4.78 8.27
CA ARG A 335 -5.72 3.54 8.61
C ARG A 335 -4.52 3.80 9.50
N VAL A 336 -3.82 4.90 9.27
CA VAL A 336 -2.54 5.24 9.92
C VAL A 336 -2.76 6.08 11.18
N THR A 337 -3.83 6.87 11.26
CA THR A 337 -4.15 7.72 12.42
C THR A 337 -4.04 7.02 13.78
N PRO A 338 -4.48 5.76 13.97
CA PRO A 338 -4.33 5.06 15.25
C PRO A 338 -2.88 4.79 15.67
N PHE A 339 -1.93 4.79 14.72
CA PHE A 339 -0.51 4.63 14.99
C PHE A 339 0.13 5.90 15.59
N LEU A 340 -0.42 7.08 15.30
CA LEU A 340 0.12 8.34 15.76
C LEU A 340 -0.08 8.56 17.27
N PRO A 341 0.91 9.13 17.98
CA PRO A 341 0.74 9.67 19.31
C PRO A 341 -0.44 10.66 19.39
N ALA A 342 -1.14 10.71 20.52
CA ALA A 342 -2.35 11.51 20.67
C ALA A 342 -2.13 13.00 20.39
N ASP A 343 -1.01 13.56 20.86
CA ASP A 343 -0.63 14.96 20.64
C ASP A 343 -0.41 15.30 19.17
N ILE A 344 0.14 14.36 18.39
CA ILE A 344 0.31 14.53 16.94
C ILE A 344 -1.01 14.34 16.21
N ARG A 345 -1.80 13.35 16.61
CA ARG A 345 -3.11 13.05 16.02
C ARG A 345 -4.06 14.24 16.05
N ASP A 346 -4.09 14.96 17.16
CA ASP A 346 -4.93 16.14 17.35
C ASP A 346 -4.51 17.35 16.49
N GLN A 347 -3.29 17.32 15.93
CA GLN A 347 -2.74 18.36 15.07
C GLN A 347 -2.84 18.05 13.58
N VAL A 348 -3.18 16.82 13.20
CA VAL A 348 -3.25 16.40 11.80
C VAL A 348 -4.68 16.52 11.27
N GLU A 349 -4.86 17.33 10.23
CA GLU A 349 -6.09 17.34 9.45
C GLU A 349 -6.08 16.15 8.48
N LEU A 350 -7.10 15.29 8.57
CA LEU A 350 -7.23 14.17 7.63
C LEU A 350 -7.64 14.68 6.24
N PRO A 351 -7.02 14.18 5.16
CA PRO A 351 -7.37 14.58 3.81
C PRO A 351 -8.83 14.23 3.49
N LEU A 352 -9.54 15.17 2.85
CA LEU A 352 -10.92 14.96 2.41
C LEU A 352 -10.99 13.82 1.37
N GLN A 353 -12.06 13.01 1.42
CA GLN A 353 -12.27 11.87 0.53
C GLN A 353 -12.07 12.23 -0.95
N GLY A 354 -11.27 11.42 -1.64
CA GLY A 354 -10.90 11.65 -3.04
C GLY A 354 -9.58 12.42 -3.24
N MET A 355 -9.04 13.08 -2.21
CA MET A 355 -7.72 13.70 -2.27
C MET A 355 -6.60 12.68 -2.05
N ARG A 356 -6.48 11.71 -2.98
CA ARG A 356 -5.23 10.95 -3.20
C ARG A 356 -4.17 11.80 -3.93
N GLU A 357 -4.47 13.07 -4.21
CA GLU A 357 -3.72 13.91 -5.14
C GLU A 357 -2.69 14.80 -4.43
N GLY A 358 -1.76 14.17 -3.69
CA GLY A 358 -0.44 14.78 -3.45
C GLY A 358 0.54 14.49 -4.59
N ALA A 359 0.29 13.44 -5.39
CA ALA A 359 1.27 12.96 -6.38
C ALA A 359 0.73 12.71 -7.80
N GLY A 360 -0.59 12.76 -8.06
CA GLY A 360 -1.16 12.49 -9.40
C GLY A 360 -0.86 11.09 -10.00
N ALA A 361 -0.08 10.28 -9.29
CA ALA A 361 0.50 9.02 -9.75
C ALA A 361 -0.48 7.87 -9.54
N PHE A 362 -0.51 6.96 -10.52
CA PHE A 362 -1.38 5.79 -10.49
C PHE A 362 -0.79 4.70 -9.59
N GLU A 363 -1.53 4.26 -8.58
CA GLU A 363 -1.12 3.16 -7.70
C GLU A 363 -1.31 1.82 -8.40
N LEU A 364 -0.20 1.11 -8.63
CA LEU A 364 -0.23 -0.27 -9.12
C LEU A 364 -0.73 -1.21 -8.02
N ARG A 365 -1.81 -1.94 -8.33
CA ARG A 365 -2.43 -2.93 -7.46
C ARG A 365 -1.93 -4.35 -7.76
N ASP A 366 -2.10 -5.23 -6.78
CA ASP A 366 -1.78 -6.66 -6.88
C ASP A 366 -2.42 -7.26 -8.16
N GLY A 367 -1.64 -8.05 -8.91
CA GLY A 367 -2.09 -8.73 -10.13
C GLY A 367 -1.99 -7.92 -11.43
N LEU A 368 -1.65 -6.63 -11.41
CA LEU A 368 -1.46 -5.83 -12.64
C LEU A 368 -0.11 -6.06 -13.33
N ILE A 369 0.92 -6.45 -12.58
CA ILE A 369 2.25 -6.74 -13.10
C ILE A 369 2.78 -7.97 -12.37
N ASP A 370 3.43 -8.87 -13.12
CA ASP A 370 4.13 -10.01 -12.55
C ASP A 370 5.36 -9.53 -11.74
N ALA A 371 5.39 -9.88 -10.45
CA ALA A 371 6.43 -9.49 -9.52
C ALA A 371 7.84 -9.93 -9.98
N PHE A 372 7.96 -11.05 -10.71
CA PHE A 372 9.25 -11.54 -11.20
C PHE A 372 9.92 -10.58 -12.18
N VAL A 373 9.14 -9.84 -12.96
CA VAL A 373 9.64 -8.90 -13.98
C VAL A 373 9.39 -7.44 -13.60
N ALA A 374 8.60 -7.15 -12.57
CA ALA A 374 8.21 -5.79 -12.19
C ALA A 374 9.42 -4.87 -11.99
N ALA A 375 10.43 -5.30 -11.23
CA ALA A 375 11.64 -4.48 -11.00
C ALA A 375 12.40 -4.20 -12.30
N ASP A 376 12.55 -5.20 -13.17
CA ASP A 376 13.27 -5.08 -14.44
C ASP A 376 12.51 -4.19 -15.43
N LEU A 377 11.18 -4.33 -15.52
CA LEU A 377 10.30 -3.51 -16.33
C LEU A 377 10.35 -2.05 -15.91
N LEU A 378 10.29 -1.78 -14.61
CA LEU A 378 10.35 -0.41 -14.07
C LEU A 378 11.73 0.20 -14.27
N ARG A 379 12.81 -0.57 -14.08
CA ARG A 379 14.17 -0.12 -14.40
C ARG A 379 14.31 0.23 -15.88
N ALA A 380 13.78 -0.60 -16.77
CA ALA A 380 13.82 -0.38 -18.22
C ALA A 380 12.92 0.78 -18.67
N SER A 381 11.78 1.00 -18.01
CA SER A 381 10.84 2.07 -18.36
C SER A 381 11.36 3.45 -17.94
N SER A 382 12.22 3.53 -16.92
CA SER A 382 12.90 4.76 -16.50
C SER A 382 14.23 5.03 -17.23
N ALA A 383 14.79 4.06 -17.97
CA ALA A 383 16.05 4.22 -18.70
C ALA A 383 15.90 5.16 -19.93
N CYS A 384 17.02 5.75 -20.38
CA CYS A 384 17.09 6.61 -21.58
C CYS A 384 16.98 5.82 -22.87
#